data_AF-D1BSK0-F1
#
_entry.id   AF-D1BSK0-F1
#
_cell.length_a   1.000
_cell.length_b   1.000
_cell.length_c   1.000
_cell.angle_alpha   90.00
_cell.angle_beta   90.00
_cell.angle_gamma   90.00
#
_symmetry.space_group_name_H-M   'P 1'
#
loop_
_entity.id
_entity.type
_entity.pdbx_description
1 polymer ?
#
loop_
_entity_poly.entity_id
_entity_poly.type
_entity_poly.pdbx_seq_one_letter_code
_entity_poly.pdbx_strand_id
1 'polypeptide(L)'
;MEFIILIVAMLGLMFFMSSRQRKQQKAQQEFRNELAAGQEVMTASGLFGTIVEIDDANDRITLDSAGSRSVWLRAAIAKRVDSPVSDLVTEESVEAGTIAPAEAVDVPDDISGLDTAQREYREKRNKDDEGK
;
A
#
# COMPACT_ATOMS: atom_id res chain seq x y z
N MET A 1 34.60 31.87 4.09
CA MET A 1 35.08 30.48 3.89
C MET A 1 34.09 29.46 4.47
N GLU A 2 33.52 29.68 5.66
CA GLU A 2 32.50 28.79 6.26
C GLU A 2 31.23 28.62 5.40
N PHE A 3 30.76 29.68 4.75
CA PHE A 3 29.59 29.60 3.86
C PHE A 3 29.82 28.70 2.63
N ILE A 4 31.05 28.66 2.12
CA ILE A 4 31.43 27.78 1.00
C ILE A 4 31.45 26.32 1.47
N ILE A 5 31.93 26.06 2.69
CA ILE A 5 31.93 24.71 3.29
C ILE A 5 30.49 24.21 3.47
N LEU A 6 29.57 25.07 3.94
CA LEU A 6 28.14 24.73 4.06
C LEU A 6 27.49 24.42 2.71
N ILE A 7 27.76 25.21 1.67
CA ILE A 7 27.22 24.95 0.31
C ILE A 7 27.76 23.63 -0.24
N VAL A 8 29.06 23.35 -0.10
CA VAL A 8 29.67 22.10 -0.58
C VAL A 8 29.11 20.90 0.18
N ALA A 9 28.91 21.01 1.50
CA ALA A 9 28.28 19.96 2.30
C ALA A 9 26.82 19.70 1.88
N MET A 10 26.05 20.76 1.62
CA MET A 10 24.66 20.65 1.16
C MET A 10 24.57 19.99 -0.22
N LEU A 11 25.43 20.38 -1.17
CA LEU A 11 25.50 19.77 -2.50
C LEU A 11 25.93 18.29 -2.44
N GLY A 12 26.87 17.95 -1.54
CA GLY A 12 27.30 16.57 -1.30
C GLY A 12 26.15 15.69 -0.79
N LEU A 13 25.39 16.16 0.20
CA LEU A 13 24.21 15.47 0.72
C LEU A 13 23.11 15.33 -0.34
N MET A 14 22.85 16.40 -1.10
CA MET A 14 21.83 16.40 -2.15
C MET A 14 22.19 15.45 -3.30
N PHE A 15 23.47 15.35 -3.69
CA PHE A 15 23.94 14.39 -4.69
C PHE A 15 23.76 12.93 -4.22
N PHE A 16 24.09 12.66 -2.96
CA PHE A 16 23.91 11.33 -2.36
C PHE A 16 22.42 10.93 -2.26
N MET A 17 21.55 11.81 -1.77
CA MET A 17 20.10 11.57 -1.74
C MET A 17 19.49 11.46 -3.14
N SER A 18 19.88 12.32 -4.08
CA SER A 18 19.36 12.30 -5.46
C SER A 18 19.66 10.96 -6.15
N SER A 19 20.85 10.41 -5.93
CA SER A 19 21.22 9.09 -6.46
C SER A 19 20.29 7.98 -5.94
N ARG A 20 19.96 7.98 -4.64
CA ARG A 20 19.08 6.97 -4.04
C ARG A 20 17.62 7.11 -4.50
N GLN A 21 17.11 8.34 -4.60
CA GLN A 21 15.77 8.61 -5.11
C GLN A 21 15.61 8.20 -6.58
N ARG A 22 16.61 8.48 -7.42
CA ARG A 22 16.60 8.06 -8.84
C ARG A 22 16.54 6.54 -8.99
N LYS A 23 17.24 5.79 -8.13
CA LYS A 23 17.21 4.31 -8.14
C LYS A 23 15.82 3.77 -7.80
N GLN A 24 15.16 4.31 -6.77
CA GLN A 24 13.81 3.87 -6.41
C GLN A 24 12.77 4.19 -7.49
N GLN A 25 12.86 5.37 -8.12
CA GLN A 25 11.96 5.75 -9.22
C GLN A 25 12.16 4.84 -10.44
N LYS A 26 13.40 4.49 -10.77
CA LYS A 26 13.71 3.54 -11.86
C LYS A 26 13.16 2.16 -11.57
N ALA A 27 13.39 1.62 -10.38
CA ALA A 27 12.87 0.31 -9.99
C ALA A 27 11.34 0.23 -10.08
N GLN A 28 10.62 1.29 -9.70
CA GLN A 28 9.16 1.34 -9.84
C GLN A 28 8.69 1.40 -11.30
N GLN A 29 9.44 2.08 -12.17
CA GLN A 29 9.15 2.12 -13.62
C GLN A 29 9.46 0.79 -14.28
N GLU A 30 10.59 0.17 -13.94
CA GLU A 30 10.99 -1.15 -14.41
C GLU A 30 9.96 -2.21 -14.00
N PHE A 31 9.54 -2.25 -12.73
CA PHE A 31 8.51 -3.17 -12.27
C PHE A 31 7.21 -3.05 -13.07
N ARG A 32 6.78 -1.82 -13.39
CA ARG A 32 5.62 -1.60 -14.25
C ARG A 32 5.87 -2.21 -15.64
N ASN A 33 7.01 -1.88 -16.26
CA ASN A 33 7.40 -2.33 -17.60
C ASN A 33 7.48 -3.85 -17.76
N GLU A 34 7.77 -4.58 -16.69
CA GLU A 34 7.84 -6.03 -16.72
C GLU A 34 6.47 -6.73 -16.54
N LEU A 35 5.37 -5.98 -16.39
CA LEU A 35 4.02 -6.55 -16.35
C LEU A 35 3.57 -6.89 -17.77
N ALA A 36 3.19 -8.15 -17.99
CA ALA A 36 2.70 -8.67 -19.27
C ALA A 36 1.37 -9.41 -19.09
N ALA A 37 0.59 -9.52 -20.17
CA ALA A 37 -0.61 -10.34 -20.19
C ALA A 37 -0.28 -11.82 -19.93
N GLY A 38 -1.16 -12.51 -19.22
CA GLY A 38 -1.01 -13.90 -18.78
C GLY A 38 -0.32 -14.09 -17.43
N GLN A 39 0.24 -13.02 -16.83
CA GLN A 39 0.88 -13.09 -15.52
C GLN A 39 -0.14 -13.02 -14.38
N GLU A 40 0.07 -13.84 -13.35
CA GLU A 40 -0.67 -13.75 -12.09
C GLU A 40 -0.06 -12.65 -11.21
N VAL A 41 -0.92 -11.79 -10.69
CA VAL A 41 -0.50 -10.62 -9.90
C VAL A 41 -1.39 -10.43 -8.68
N MET A 42 -0.82 -9.77 -7.68
CA MET A 42 -1.57 -9.29 -6.53
C MET A 42 -1.62 -7.75 -6.57
N THR A 43 -2.81 -7.21 -6.44
CA THR A 43 -3.03 -5.76 -6.26
C THR A 43 -2.63 -5.32 -4.85
N ALA A 44 -2.42 -4.02 -4.66
CA ALA A 44 -2.12 -3.44 -3.34
C ALA A 44 -3.23 -3.66 -2.29
N SER A 45 -4.47 -3.92 -2.71
CA SER A 45 -5.59 -4.25 -1.82
C SER A 45 -5.65 -5.74 -1.46
N GLY A 46 -4.74 -6.57 -1.96
CA GLY A 46 -4.71 -8.01 -1.74
C GLY A 46 -5.57 -8.83 -2.70
N LEU A 47 -6.09 -8.24 -3.79
CA LEU A 47 -6.83 -8.98 -4.81
C LEU A 47 -5.85 -9.70 -5.73
N PHE A 48 -6.07 -11.00 -5.93
CA PHE A 48 -5.35 -11.80 -6.90
C PHE A 48 -6.12 -11.88 -8.22
N GLY A 49 -5.38 -11.86 -9.31
CA GLY A 49 -5.95 -12.02 -10.64
C GLY A 49 -4.87 -12.19 -11.71
N THR A 50 -5.31 -12.61 -12.89
CA THR A 50 -4.45 -12.72 -14.08
C THR A 50 -4.64 -11.51 -14.96
N ILE A 51 -3.54 -10.97 -15.49
CA ILE A 51 -3.59 -9.87 -16.46
C ILE A 51 -4.11 -10.41 -17.79
N VAL A 52 -5.25 -9.91 -18.26
CA VAL A 52 -5.82 -10.31 -19.55
C VAL A 52 -5.45 -9.35 -20.66
N GLU A 53 -5.43 -8.05 -20.35
CA GLU A 53 -5.20 -6.99 -21.33
C GLU A 53 -4.46 -5.83 -20.67
N ILE A 54 -3.58 -5.18 -21.43
CA ILE A 54 -2.83 -4.00 -21.02
C ILE A 54 -3.09 -2.91 -22.06
N ASP A 55 -3.56 -1.76 -21.60
CA ASP A 55 -3.68 -0.54 -22.38
C ASP A 55 -2.58 0.44 -21.94
N ASP A 56 -1.48 0.41 -22.68
CA ASP A 56 -0.31 1.28 -22.45
C ASP A 56 -0.59 2.76 -22.71
N ALA A 57 -1.63 3.10 -23.49
CA ALA A 57 -1.95 4.50 -23.80
C ALA A 57 -2.59 5.21 -22.59
N ASN A 58 -3.30 4.47 -21.74
CA ASN A 58 -4.02 5.00 -20.59
C ASN A 58 -3.53 4.48 -19.23
N ASP A 59 -2.43 3.72 -19.19
CA ASP A 59 -1.91 3.05 -17.98
C ASP A 59 -2.97 2.16 -17.29
N ARG A 60 -3.84 1.52 -18.09
CA ARG A 60 -4.91 0.64 -17.60
C ARG A 60 -4.57 -0.82 -17.84
N ILE A 61 -4.91 -1.66 -16.88
CA ILE A 61 -4.80 -3.10 -16.99
C ILE A 61 -6.14 -3.74 -16.66
N THR A 62 -6.41 -4.84 -17.32
CA THR A 62 -7.63 -5.61 -17.11
C THR A 62 -7.26 -6.91 -16.41
N LEU A 63 -7.78 -7.09 -15.20
CA LEU A 63 -7.57 -8.27 -14.39
C LEU A 63 -8.78 -9.19 -14.46
N ASP A 64 -8.53 -10.49 -14.59
CA ASP A 64 -9.53 -11.53 -14.38
C ASP A 64 -9.30 -12.17 -13.00
N SER A 65 -10.32 -12.09 -12.16
CA SER A 65 -10.37 -12.74 -10.86
C SER A 65 -11.60 -13.63 -10.81
N ALA A 66 -11.38 -14.95 -10.80
CA ALA A 66 -12.42 -15.98 -10.76
C ALA A 66 -13.53 -15.81 -11.81
N GLY A 67 -13.19 -15.34 -13.02
CA GLY A 67 -14.13 -15.12 -14.13
C GLY A 67 -14.76 -13.73 -14.15
N SER A 68 -14.44 -12.86 -13.18
CA SER A 68 -14.85 -11.46 -13.17
C SER A 68 -13.73 -10.57 -13.69
N ARG A 69 -14.05 -9.79 -14.73
CA ARG A 69 -13.11 -8.85 -15.36
C ARG A 69 -13.26 -7.46 -14.77
N SER A 70 -12.15 -6.89 -14.31
CA SER A 70 -12.12 -5.55 -13.71
C SER A 70 -10.94 -4.74 -14.24
N VAL A 71 -11.15 -3.43 -14.41
CA VAL A 71 -10.14 -2.51 -14.95
C VAL A 71 -9.49 -1.75 -13.81
N TRP A 72 -8.16 -1.78 -13.76
CA TRP A 72 -7.35 -1.15 -12.73
C TRP A 72 -6.28 -0.29 -13.36
N LEU A 73 -5.72 0.63 -12.57
CA LEU A 73 -4.48 1.30 -12.95
C LEU A 73 -3.32 0.30 -12.87
N ARG A 74 -2.36 0.40 -13.78
CA ARG A 74 -1.13 -0.41 -13.75
C ARG A 74 -0.37 -0.25 -12.45
N ALA A 75 -0.42 0.94 -11.85
CA ALA A 75 0.17 1.24 -10.55
C ALA A 75 -0.53 0.56 -9.36
N ALA A 76 -1.70 -0.04 -9.54
CA ALA A 76 -2.40 -0.79 -8.49
C ALA A 76 -1.79 -2.18 -8.24
N ILE A 77 -0.91 -2.65 -9.12
CA ILE A 77 -0.20 -3.93 -8.95
C ILE A 77 0.94 -3.77 -7.95
N ALA A 78 0.93 -4.60 -6.91
CA ALA A 78 1.92 -4.56 -5.84
C ALA A 78 3.03 -5.59 -6.05
N LYS A 79 2.69 -6.80 -6.51
CA LYS A 79 3.66 -7.86 -6.78
C LYS A 79 3.17 -8.82 -7.86
N ARG A 80 4.11 -9.42 -8.58
CA ARG A 80 3.86 -10.63 -9.34
C ARG A 80 3.76 -11.82 -8.40
N VAL A 81 2.87 -12.74 -8.73
CA VAL A 81 2.75 -14.03 -8.06
C VAL A 81 3.39 -15.01 -9.00
N ASP A 82 4.70 -15.21 -8.83
CA ASP A 82 5.40 -16.27 -9.54
C ASP A 82 4.82 -17.61 -9.03
N SER A 83 3.98 -18.24 -9.84
CA SER A 83 3.52 -19.60 -9.57
C SER A 83 4.75 -20.52 -9.69
N PRO A 84 5.11 -21.29 -8.65
CA PRO A 84 6.34 -22.06 -8.67
C PRO A 84 6.20 -23.25 -9.60
N VAL A 85 6.49 -23.05 -10.89
CA VAL A 85 6.88 -24.11 -11.80
C VAL A 85 8.19 -23.69 -12.46
N SER A 86 9.27 -24.18 -11.85
CA SER A 86 10.68 -24.03 -12.23
C SER A 86 11.32 -22.69 -11.87
N ASP A 87 11.76 -22.54 -10.62
CA ASP A 87 13.19 -22.65 -10.31
C ASP A 87 13.45 -22.38 -8.81
N LEU A 88 13.95 -23.43 -8.15
CA LEU A 88 14.95 -23.42 -7.08
C LEU A 88 14.78 -22.45 -5.89
N VAL A 89 14.34 -23.05 -4.77
CA VAL A 89 14.76 -22.83 -3.37
C VAL A 89 15.52 -21.53 -3.07
N THR A 90 14.86 -20.59 -2.40
CA THR A 90 15.52 -19.75 -1.39
C THR A 90 14.51 -19.56 -0.25
N GLU A 91 14.71 -20.36 0.80
CA GLU A 91 14.07 -20.10 2.09
C GLU A 91 14.65 -18.80 2.64
N GLU A 92 13.85 -17.75 2.69
CA GLU A 92 14.07 -16.66 3.64
C GLU A 92 12.79 -16.46 4.44
N SER A 93 12.79 -17.13 5.60
CA SER A 93 11.84 -16.95 6.69
C SER A 93 11.95 -15.52 7.20
N VAL A 94 10.90 -14.72 7.01
CA VAL A 94 10.67 -13.47 7.75
C VAL A 94 9.53 -13.67 8.73
N GLU A 95 9.95 -13.92 9.97
CA GLU A 95 9.28 -13.71 11.25
C GLU A 95 7.97 -12.90 11.17
N ALA A 96 6.86 -13.60 11.37
CA ALA A 96 5.59 -13.01 11.70
C ALA A 96 5.68 -12.37 13.10
N GLY A 97 5.81 -11.04 13.14
CA GLY A 97 5.67 -10.27 14.37
C GLY A 97 4.26 -10.45 14.94
N THR A 98 4.16 -11.22 16.01
CA THR A 98 2.98 -11.37 16.86
C THR A 98 2.49 -9.99 17.33
N ILE A 99 1.30 -9.59 16.86
CA ILE A 99 0.56 -8.48 17.47
C ILE A 99 -0.08 -9.06 18.73
N ALA A 100 0.43 -8.66 19.90
CA ALA A 100 -0.19 -8.98 21.19
C ALA A 100 -1.63 -8.44 21.20
N PRO A 101 -2.61 -9.17 21.77
CA PRO A 101 -3.98 -8.69 21.86
C PRO A 101 -4.00 -7.42 22.71
N ALA A 102 -4.36 -6.29 22.09
CA ALA A 102 -4.79 -5.11 22.84
C ALA A 102 -6.02 -5.51 23.67
N GLU A 103 -6.09 -4.95 24.88
CA GLU A 103 -7.17 -5.13 25.85
C GLU A 103 -8.55 -5.31 25.21
N ALA A 104 -9.32 -6.23 25.78
CA ALA A 104 -10.70 -6.48 25.42
C ALA A 104 -11.52 -5.19 25.54
N VAL A 105 -11.62 -4.46 24.43
CA VAL A 105 -12.74 -3.56 24.19
C VAL A 105 -13.95 -4.49 24.09
N ASP A 106 -14.79 -4.47 25.12
CA ASP A 106 -16.08 -5.17 25.12
C ASP A 106 -16.95 -4.49 24.05
N VAL A 107 -16.87 -5.01 22.83
CA VAL A 107 -17.69 -4.54 21.71
C VAL A 107 -19.05 -5.21 21.89
N PRO A 108 -20.10 -4.47 22.26
CA PRO A 108 -21.41 -5.08 22.44
C PRO A 108 -21.91 -5.64 21.10
N ASP A 109 -22.34 -6.90 21.10
CA ASP A 109 -22.87 -7.63 19.93
C ASP A 109 -24.21 -7.07 19.41
N ASP A 110 -24.78 -6.06 20.07
CA ASP A 110 -26.04 -5.43 19.70
C ASP A 110 -25.81 -4.03 19.11
N ILE A 111 -26.14 -3.90 17.81
CA ILE A 111 -26.18 -2.63 17.07
C ILE A 111 -27.05 -1.55 17.75
N SER A 112 -27.97 -1.95 18.63
CA SER A 112 -28.78 -1.03 19.44
C SER A 112 -27.94 -0.20 20.42
N GLY A 113 -26.74 -0.66 20.81
CA GLY A 113 -25.80 0.06 21.67
C GLY A 113 -25.07 1.23 20.99
N LEU A 114 -25.08 1.29 19.65
CA LEU A 114 -24.43 2.38 18.90
C LEU A 114 -25.25 3.68 18.96
N ASP A 115 -26.58 3.59 19.00
CA ASP A 115 -27.47 4.76 19.09
C ASP A 115 -27.40 5.40 20.50
N THR A 116 -27.30 4.59 21.55
CA THR A 116 -27.12 5.08 22.92
C THR A 116 -25.75 5.73 23.12
N ALA A 117 -24.67 5.09 22.64
CA ALA A 117 -23.32 5.67 22.69
C ALA A 117 -23.23 7.00 21.91
N GLN A 118 -23.86 7.11 20.73
CA GLN A 118 -23.89 8.36 19.97
C GLN A 118 -24.69 9.47 20.66
N ARG A 119 -25.81 9.14 21.33
CA ARG A 119 -26.59 10.10 22.10
C ARG A 119 -25.79 10.67 23.27
N GLU A 120 -25.14 9.81 24.05
CA GLU A 120 -24.35 10.25 25.20
C GLU A 120 -23.16 11.13 24.79
N TYR A 121 -22.52 10.86 23.64
CA TYR A 121 -21.46 11.71 23.09
C TYR A 121 -21.96 13.09 22.64
N ARG A 122 -23.16 13.17 22.05
CA ARG A 122 -23.77 14.45 21.65
C ARG A 122 -24.19 15.29 22.85
N GLU A 123 -24.73 14.65 23.88
CA GLU A 123 -25.16 15.34 25.11
C GLU A 123 -23.98 15.90 25.89
N LYS A 124 -22.86 15.18 25.97
CA LYS A 124 -21.62 15.69 26.57
C LYS A 124 -21.12 16.92 25.82
N ARG A 125 -21.00 16.83 24.49
CA ARG A 125 -20.55 17.96 23.66
C ARG A 125 -21.40 19.22 23.84
N ASN A 126 -22.72 19.09 23.87
CA ASN A 126 -23.62 20.23 24.07
C ASN A 126 -23.44 20.86 25.47
N LYS A 127 -23.17 20.05 26.49
CA LYS A 127 -22.93 20.53 27.86
C LYS A 127 -21.59 21.24 28.01
N ASP A 128 -20.59 20.84 27.21
CA ASP A 128 -19.28 21.47 27.15
C ASP A 128 -19.36 22.87 26.48
N ASP A 129 -20.28 23.03 25.52
CA ASP A 129 -20.52 24.27 24.79
C ASP A 129 -21.40 25.28 25.58
N GLU A 130 -22.28 24.80 26.48
CA GLU A 130 -23.12 25.65 27.35
C GLU A 130 -22.42 26.14 28.64
N GLY A 131 -21.23 25.62 28.95
CA GLY A 131 -20.47 25.94 30.16
C GLY A 131 -19.45 27.09 30.04
N LYS A 132 -19.53 27.92 28.99
CA LYS A 132 -18.59 29.02 28.73
C LYS A 132 -19.24 30.40 28.78
#